data_AF-Q0FZ17-F1
#
_entry.id   AF-Q0FZ17-F1
#
_cell.length_a   1.000
_cell.length_b   1.000
_cell.length_c   1.000
_cell.angle_alpha   90.00
_cell.angle_beta   90.00
_cell.angle_gamma   90.00
#
_symmetry.space_group_name_H-M   'P 1'
#
loop_
_entity.id
_entity.type
_entity.pdbx_description
1 polymer ?
#
loop_
_entity_poly.entity_id
_entity_poly.type
_entity_poly.pdbx_seq_one_letter_code
_entity_poly.pdbx_strand_id
1 'polypeptide(L)' 'MIMIEDIRIDRLAKRVYGTERGGTVEAILDANVGLAALIFPTGVIPAGADVVLPEVVERAAPAVTRPWD' A
#
# COMPACT_ATOMS: atom_id res chain seq x y z
N MET A 1 -9.07 14.10 1.49
CA MET A 1 -9.88 12.87 1.39
C MET A 1 -9.85 12.41 -0.05
N ILE A 2 -9.17 11.31 -0.35
CA ILE A 2 -9.17 10.73 -1.70
C ILE A 2 -10.44 9.90 -1.80
N MET A 3 -11.31 10.21 -2.77
CA MET A 3 -12.47 9.37 -3.06
C MET A 3 -11.96 8.08 -3.73
N ILE A 4 -11.99 6.98 -2.98
CA ILE A 4 -11.60 5.67 -3.48
C ILE A 4 -12.80 5.08 -4.23
N GLU A 5 -12.60 4.72 -5.50
CA GLU A 5 -13.47 3.79 -6.25
C GLU A 5 -13.11 2.36 -5.86
N ASP A 6 -13.93 1.34 -6.20
CA ASP A 6 -13.59 -0.07 -5.95
C ASP A 6 -12.18 -0.39 -6.50
N ILE A 7 -11.21 -0.51 -5.61
CA ILE A 7 -9.80 -0.61 -5.97
C ILE A 7 -9.11 -1.71 -5.19
N ARG A 8 -8.22 -2.44 -5.86
CA ARG A 8 -7.33 -3.37 -5.18
C ARG A 8 -6.29 -2.61 -4.34
N ILE A 9 -6.03 -3.10 -3.14
CA ILE A 9 -5.07 -2.47 -2.22
C ILE A 9 -3.66 -2.34 -2.82
N ASP A 10 -3.23 -3.30 -3.64
CA ASP A 10 -1.96 -3.23 -4.38
C ASP A 10 -1.91 -2.04 -5.36
N ARG A 11 -3.00 -1.82 -6.11
CA ARG A 11 -3.12 -0.68 -7.03
C ARG A 11 -3.22 0.65 -6.28
N LEU A 12 -3.87 0.66 -5.12
CA LEU A 12 -3.90 1.85 -4.26
C LEU A 12 -2.48 2.19 -3.79
N ALA A 13 -1.72 1.21 -3.29
CA ALA A 13 -0.34 1.39 -2.88
C ALA A 13 0.53 1.93 -4.02
N LYS A 14 0.40 1.35 -5.23
CA LYS A 14 1.09 1.84 -6.42
C LYS A 14 0.69 3.26 -6.82
N ARG A 15 -0.59 3.62 -6.71
CA ARG A 15 -1.11 4.95 -7.07
C ARG A 15 -0.64 6.03 -6.10
N VAL A 16 -0.58 5.71 -4.81
CA VAL A 16 -0.22 6.67 -3.74
C VAL A 16 1.29 6.76 -3.59
N TYR A 17 1.98 5.63 -3.52
CA TYR A 17 3.43 5.57 -3.21
C TYR A 17 4.31 5.31 -4.43
N GLY A 18 3.73 5.14 -5.62
CA GLY A 18 4.47 4.76 -6.84
C GLY A 18 4.89 3.28 -6.88
N THR A 19 4.75 2.54 -5.78
CA THR A 19 5.15 1.13 -5.66
C THR A 19 4.20 0.31 -4.78
N GLU A 20 3.93 -0.92 -5.21
CA GLU A 20 3.25 -1.96 -4.45
C GLU A 20 4.23 -2.90 -3.71
N ARG A 21 5.53 -2.66 -3.88
CA ARG A 21 6.62 -3.44 -3.29
C ARG A 21 7.26 -2.69 -2.13
N GLY A 22 7.86 -3.44 -1.21
CA GLY A 22 8.70 -2.89 -0.13
C GLY A 22 7.95 -2.60 1.17
N GLY A 23 6.82 -3.27 1.42
CA GLY A 23 6.06 -3.11 2.66
C GLY A 23 4.97 -2.04 2.59
N THR A 24 4.68 -1.46 1.41
CA THR A 24 3.69 -0.38 1.28
C THR A 24 2.26 -0.85 1.54
N VAL A 25 1.92 -2.07 1.11
CA VAL A 25 0.60 -2.67 1.38
C VAL A 25 0.47 -3.00 2.87
N GLU A 26 1.51 -3.59 3.45
CA GLU A 26 1.59 -3.93 4.86
C GLU A 26 1.49 -2.67 5.74
N ALA A 27 2.16 -1.58 5.38
CA ALA A 27 2.06 -0.31 6.09
C ALA A 27 0.64 0.26 6.05
N ILE A 28 -0.07 0.16 4.92
CA ILE A 28 -1.49 0.55 4.86
C ILE A 28 -2.32 -0.34 5.81
N LEU A 29 -2.11 -1.66 5.79
CA LEU A 29 -2.87 -2.58 6.64
C LEU A 29 -2.60 -2.35 8.13
N ASP A 30 -1.34 -2.11 8.51
CA ASP A 30 -0.95 -1.81 9.89
C ASP A 30 -1.56 -0.49 10.38
N ALA A 31 -1.66 0.50 9.50
CA ALA A 31 -2.32 1.77 9.81
C ALA A 31 -3.85 1.66 9.89
N ASN A 32 -4.46 0.60 9.34
CA ASN A 32 -5.91 0.41 9.28
C ASN A 32 -6.31 -0.94 9.88
N VAL A 33 -6.42 -0.97 11.21
CA VAL A 33 -6.86 -2.16 11.95
C VAL A 33 -8.24 -2.62 11.45
N GLY A 34 -8.33 -3.89 11.05
CA GLY A 34 -9.56 -4.50 10.53
C GLY A 34 -9.76 -4.35 9.02
N LEU A 35 -8.97 -3.53 8.32
CA LEU A 35 -9.05 -3.41 6.86
C LEU A 35 -8.72 -4.74 6.17
N ALA A 36 -7.73 -5.47 6.67
CA ALA A 36 -7.36 -6.78 6.13
C ALA A 36 -8.55 -7.77 6.16
N ALA A 37 -9.33 -7.76 7.25
CA ALA A 37 -10.51 -8.60 7.38
C ALA A 37 -11.66 -8.12 6.47
N LEU A 38 -11.80 -6.80 6.29
CA LEU A 38 -12.83 -6.21 5.42
C LEU A 38 -12.62 -6.57 3.95
N ILE A 39 -11.38 -6.55 3.49
CA ILE A 39 -11.05 -6.79 2.07
C ILE A 39 -10.80 -8.26 1.76
N PHE A 40 -10.70 -9.14 2.76
CA PHE A 40 -10.52 -10.57 2.51
C PHE A 40 -11.81 -11.21 1.99
N PRO A 41 -11.77 -12.10 0.97
CA PRO A 41 -10.58 -12.60 0.25
C PRO A 41 -10.22 -11.81 -1.02
N THR A 42 -10.97 -10.78 -1.37
CA THR A 42 -10.88 -10.12 -2.69
C THR A 42 -9.70 -9.17 -2.82
N GLY A 43 -9.20 -8.62 -1.70
CA GLY A 43 -8.21 -7.56 -1.65
C GLY A 43 -8.72 -6.21 -2.18
N VAL A 44 -10.04 -6.06 -2.32
CA VAL A 44 -10.69 -4.86 -2.87
C VAL A 44 -11.21 -3.99 -1.74
N ILE A 45 -10.80 -2.72 -1.75
CA ILE A 45 -11.33 -1.67 -0.89
C ILE A 45 -12.58 -1.12 -1.58
N PRO A 46 -13.76 -1.18 -0.94
CA PRO A 46 -14.99 -0.71 -1.54
C PRO A 46 -15.00 0.82 -1.67
N ALA A 47 -15.74 1.32 -2.65
CA ALA A 47 -15.86 2.73 -2.89
C ALA A 47 -16.40 3.48 -1.65
N GLY A 48 -15.79 4.61 -1.33
CA GLY A 48 -16.16 5.42 -0.15
C GLY A 48 -15.68 4.86 1.19
N ALA A 49 -14.86 3.80 1.21
CA ALA A 49 -14.17 3.38 2.42
C ALA A 49 -13.13 4.43 2.85
N ASP A 50 -13.15 4.76 4.15
CA ASP A 50 -12.13 5.60 4.75
C ASP A 50 -10.87 4.77 5.02
N VAL A 51 -9.77 5.13 4.35
CA VAL A 51 -8.46 4.47 4.47
C VAL A 51 -7.42 5.51 4.86
N VAL A 52 -6.73 5.25 5.96
CA VAL A 52 -5.58 6.04 6.42
C VAL A 52 -4.36 5.64 5.61
N LEU A 53 -3.75 6.60 4.93
CA LEU A 53 -2.52 6.38 4.18
C LEU A 53 -1.35 6.93 5.02
N PRO A 54 -0.50 6.08 5.63
CA PRO A 54 0.66 6.56 6.36
C PRO A 54 1.66 7.24 5.41
N GLU A 55 2.42 8.21 5.91
CA GLU A 55 3.59 8.70 5.17
C GLU A 55 4.61 7.57 5.09
N VAL A 56 4.64 6.88 3.95
CA VAL A 56 5.66 5.85 3.73
C VAL A 56 6.97 6.58 3.45
N VAL A 57 7.83 6.59 4.46
CA VAL A 57 9.24 6.97 4.32
C VAL A 57 9.83 6.06 3.27
N GLU A 58 10.17 6.64 2.12
CA GLU A 58 10.79 5.99 0.98
C GLU A 58 11.86 5.00 1.48
N ARG A 59 11.52 3.69 1.47
CA ARG A 59 12.48 2.67 1.91
C ARG A 59 13.62 2.74 0.89
N ALA A 60 14.77 3.23 1.35
CA ALA A 60 15.98 3.36 0.54
C ALA A 60 16.15 2.11 -0.31
N ALA A 61 16.27 2.30 -1.62
CA ALA A 61 16.53 1.20 -2.55
C ALA A 61 17.72 0.39 -2.00
N PRO A 62 17.67 -0.95 -2.00
CA PRO A 62 18.81 -1.74 -1.57
C PRO A 62 20.03 -1.28 -2.38
N ALA A 63 21.13 -0.98 -1.70
CA ALA A 63 22.37 -0.62 -2.36
C ALA A 63 22.72 -1.75 -3.34
N VAL A 64 22.54 -1.50 -4.63
CA VAL A 64 22.92 -2.44 -5.67
C VAL A 64 24.44 -2.37 -5.75
N THR A 65 25.12 -3.17 -4.93
CA THR A 65 26.56 -3.39 -5.11
C THR A 65 26.71 -4.25 -6.35
N ARG A 66 27.42 -3.70 -7.34
CA ARG A 66 27.75 -4.47 -8.54
C ARG A 66 28.86 -5.46 -8.15
N PRO A 67 28.91 -6.67 -8.73
CA PRO A 67 29.95 -7.66 -8.43
C PRO A 67 31.40 -7.21 -8.68
N TRP A 68 31.60 -6.02 -9.23
CA TRP A 68 32.89 -5.45 -9.63
C TRP A 68 33.26 -4.16 -8.90
N ASP A 69 32.53 -3.79 -7.85
CA ASP A 69 32.97 -2.84 -6.81
C ASP A 69 33.70 -3.60 -5.68
#